data_AF-A0A9W9KSA1-F1
#
_entry.id   AF-A0A9W9KSA1-F1
#
_cell.length_a   1.000
_cell.length_b   1.000
_cell.length_c   1.000
_cell.angle_alpha   90.00
_cell.angle_beta   90.00
_cell.angle_gamma   90.00
#
_symmetry.space_group_name_H-M   'P 1'
#
loop_
_entity.id
_entity.type
_entity.pdbx_description
1 polymer ?
#
loop_
_entity_poly.entity_id
_entity_poly.type
_entity_poly.pdbx_seq_one_letter_code
_entity_poly.pdbx_strand_id
1 'polypeptide(L)'
;MPGKRKKIPDGGRPAKKAKQSDDPDDQIPRKDIKIEELDLQSKKYVMEWQQADIKVDRPPRQRWVHNGPQPMEDKDKLPKGWMTDEPDLDPDDLDAQIQRCKDRLEDKIMPHVFEIKLEDFQRRKEEQDKLKEGEPLNLGLDVYERINALEMIRYSFEEGKYDDTYEQLPNVKSLLAAYRSKDLTWLPGLVTYWSKGKRLCEPRPLDWDEFEALSRASNGEKGFWVEGVSI
;
A
#
# COMPACT_ATOMS: atom_id res chain seq x y z
N MET A 1 -59.34 24.07 -30.87
CA MET A 1 -58.74 22.80 -31.34
C MET A 1 -57.59 22.43 -30.41
N PRO A 2 -57.65 21.32 -29.66
CA PRO A 2 -56.55 20.86 -28.82
C PRO A 2 -55.61 19.93 -29.62
N GLY A 3 -54.32 20.27 -29.67
CA GLY A 3 -53.29 19.47 -30.34
C GLY A 3 -52.97 18.19 -29.58
N LYS A 4 -53.13 17.04 -30.24
CA LYS A 4 -52.81 15.71 -29.72
C LYS A 4 -51.30 15.53 -29.52
N ARG A 5 -50.87 15.23 -28.28
CA ARG A 5 -49.56 14.62 -27.98
C ARG A 5 -49.54 13.18 -28.52
N LYS A 6 -48.59 12.85 -29.40
CA LYS A 6 -48.26 11.46 -29.75
C LYS A 6 -47.21 10.93 -28.78
N LYS A 7 -47.53 9.83 -28.10
CA LYS A 7 -46.56 8.95 -27.41
C LYS A 7 -45.70 8.24 -28.45
N ILE A 8 -44.39 8.19 -28.25
CA ILE A 8 -43.47 7.29 -28.97
C ILE A 8 -43.16 6.11 -28.02
N PRO A 9 -43.21 4.85 -28.48
CA PRO A 9 -42.96 3.69 -27.63
C PRO A 9 -41.47 3.50 -27.37
N ASP A 10 -41.20 2.99 -26.18
CA ASP A 10 -39.92 2.54 -25.68
C ASP A 10 -39.43 1.32 -26.48
N GLY A 11 -38.27 1.46 -27.12
CA GLY A 11 -37.61 0.42 -27.90
C GLY A 11 -36.16 0.36 -27.46
N GLY A 12 -35.86 -0.64 -26.63
CA GLY A 12 -34.54 -0.89 -26.08
C GLY A 12 -33.46 -0.86 -27.17
N ARG A 13 -32.44 -0.02 -26.98
CA ARG A 13 -31.26 -0.03 -27.83
C ARG A 13 -30.36 -1.21 -27.44
N PRO A 14 -29.95 -2.06 -28.38
CA PRO A 14 -28.92 -3.06 -28.11
C PRO A 14 -27.60 -2.35 -27.83
N ALA A 15 -26.79 -2.96 -26.94
CA ALA A 15 -25.47 -2.49 -26.59
C ALA A 15 -24.63 -2.25 -27.86
N LYS A 16 -24.14 -1.02 -28.02
CA LYS A 16 -23.19 -0.69 -29.09
C LYS A 16 -21.86 -1.37 -28.75
N LYS A 17 -21.43 -2.33 -29.57
CA LYS A 17 -20.00 -2.67 -29.66
C LYS A 17 -19.26 -1.42 -30.13
N ALA A 18 -18.43 -0.84 -29.28
CA ALA A 18 -17.56 0.27 -29.66
C ALA A 18 -16.18 -0.26 -30.02
N LYS A 19 -15.65 0.28 -31.13
CA LYS A 19 -14.35 -0.02 -31.75
C LYS A 19 -13.18 0.11 -30.76
N GLN A 20 -12.18 -0.75 -30.94
CA GLN A 20 -10.80 -0.52 -30.48
C GLN A 20 -10.37 0.92 -30.81
N SER A 21 -9.59 1.53 -29.93
CA SER A 21 -8.96 2.83 -30.18
C SER A 21 -8.08 2.74 -31.42
N ASP A 22 -8.48 3.42 -32.49
CA ASP A 22 -7.65 3.66 -33.68
C ASP A 22 -6.65 4.81 -33.35
N ASP A 23 -5.88 4.71 -32.26
CA ASP A 23 -4.76 5.62 -31.99
C ASP A 23 -3.55 5.13 -32.80
N PRO A 24 -3.12 5.86 -33.84
CA PRO A 24 -2.05 5.39 -34.74
C PRO A 24 -0.68 5.24 -34.05
N ASP A 25 -0.50 5.75 -32.82
CA ASP A 25 0.73 5.59 -32.03
C ASP A 25 0.64 4.49 -30.93
N ASP A 26 -0.53 3.88 -30.69
CA ASP A 26 -0.66 2.77 -29.74
C ASP A 26 -0.23 1.45 -30.41
N GLN A 27 1.10 1.23 -30.46
CA GLN A 27 1.71 0.02 -31.04
C GLN A 27 1.66 -1.19 -30.09
N ILE A 28 1.01 -1.10 -28.93
CA ILE A 28 0.99 -2.17 -27.94
C ILE A 28 -0.07 -3.21 -28.35
N PRO A 29 0.32 -4.47 -28.65
CA PRO A 29 -0.66 -5.50 -29.00
C PRO A 29 -1.55 -5.80 -27.80
N ARG A 30 -2.83 -5.46 -27.92
CA ARG A 30 -3.87 -5.67 -26.90
C ARG A 30 -4.39 -7.10 -26.93
N LYS A 31 -4.52 -7.73 -25.77
CA LYS A 31 -5.26 -8.99 -25.63
C LYS A 31 -6.77 -8.70 -25.72
N ASP A 32 -7.50 -9.55 -26.44
CA ASP A 32 -8.97 -9.54 -26.40
C ASP A 32 -9.43 -10.27 -25.12
N ILE A 33 -9.69 -9.51 -24.05
CA ILE A 33 -10.10 -10.06 -22.75
C ILE A 33 -11.63 -10.16 -22.68
N LYS A 34 -12.12 -11.37 -22.45
CA LYS A 34 -13.52 -11.59 -22.06
C LYS A 34 -13.62 -11.66 -20.54
N ILE A 35 -14.34 -10.72 -19.95
CA ILE A 35 -14.43 -10.56 -18.50
C ILE A 35 -15.06 -11.81 -17.86
N GLU A 36 -15.98 -12.46 -18.55
CA GLU A 36 -16.66 -13.68 -18.08
C GLU A 36 -15.72 -14.88 -17.98
N GLU A 37 -14.57 -14.85 -18.67
CA GLU A 37 -13.55 -15.90 -18.64
C GLU A 37 -12.47 -15.62 -17.57
N LEU A 38 -12.49 -14.45 -16.93
CA LEU A 38 -11.54 -14.09 -15.88
C LEU A 38 -11.92 -14.75 -14.55
N ASP A 39 -10.97 -15.46 -13.96
CA ASP A 39 -11.07 -15.92 -12.58
C ASP A 39 -10.76 -14.77 -11.61
N LEU A 40 -11.76 -13.90 -11.39
CA LEU A 40 -11.61 -12.71 -10.55
C LEU A 40 -11.70 -13.01 -9.05
N GLN A 41 -12.29 -14.15 -8.67
CA GLN A 41 -12.65 -14.44 -7.26
C GLN A 41 -11.71 -15.45 -6.58
N SER A 42 -10.71 -15.94 -7.30
CA SER A 42 -9.71 -16.87 -6.77
C SER A 42 -8.60 -16.14 -6.01
N LYS A 43 -8.27 -16.66 -4.81
CA LYS A 43 -7.15 -16.19 -3.98
C LYS A 43 -5.80 -16.79 -4.37
N LYS A 44 -5.68 -17.35 -5.58
CA LYS A 44 -4.47 -18.04 -6.06
C LYS A 44 -3.20 -17.21 -5.87
N TYR A 45 -3.22 -15.95 -6.30
CA TYR A 45 -2.04 -15.09 -6.24
C TYR A 45 -1.60 -14.75 -4.81
N VAL A 46 -2.55 -14.52 -3.89
CA VAL A 46 -2.21 -14.25 -2.48
C VAL A 46 -1.41 -15.40 -1.88
N MET A 47 -1.82 -16.64 -2.14
CA MET A 47 -1.14 -17.83 -1.62
C MET A 47 0.25 -18.02 -2.23
N GLU A 48 0.41 -17.77 -3.52
CA GLU A 48 1.70 -17.84 -4.22
C GLU A 48 2.66 -16.75 -3.74
N TRP A 49 2.18 -15.52 -3.52
CA TRP A 49 2.98 -14.38 -3.05
C TRP A 49 3.48 -14.58 -1.61
N GLN A 50 2.61 -15.02 -0.71
CA GLN A 50 2.99 -15.23 0.70
C GLN A 50 4.05 -16.33 0.87
N GLN A 51 4.11 -17.30 -0.05
CA GLN A 51 5.16 -18.33 -0.05
C GLN A 51 6.52 -17.80 -0.51
N ALA A 52 6.56 -16.68 -1.24
CA ALA A 52 7.78 -16.07 -1.74
C ALA A 52 8.46 -15.13 -0.73
N ASP A 53 7.85 -14.89 0.44
CA ASP A 53 8.43 -14.05 1.49
C ASP A 53 9.58 -14.82 2.20
N ILE A 54 10.79 -14.65 1.66
CA ILE A 54 11.99 -15.37 2.06
C ILE A 54 12.51 -14.79 3.37
N LYS A 55 12.75 -15.66 4.37
CA LYS A 55 13.52 -15.30 5.55
C LYS A 55 14.92 -14.84 5.12
N VAL A 56 15.22 -13.57 5.33
CA VAL A 56 16.56 -13.02 5.11
C VAL A 56 17.50 -13.66 6.13
N ASP A 57 18.52 -14.37 5.66
CA ASP A 57 19.59 -14.87 6.52
C ASP A 57 20.40 -13.67 7.01
N ARG A 58 20.33 -13.39 8.32
CA ARG A 58 21.01 -12.26 8.95
C ARG A 58 22.26 -12.76 9.69
N PRO A 59 23.38 -12.04 9.62
CA PRO A 59 24.60 -12.43 10.32
C PRO A 59 24.37 -12.47 11.84
N PRO A 60 25.20 -13.21 12.60
CA PRO A 60 25.13 -13.21 14.05
C PRO A 60 25.49 -11.84 14.62
N ARG A 61 24.90 -11.52 15.77
CA ARG A 61 25.16 -10.28 16.51
C ARG A 61 26.65 -10.09 16.80
N GLN A 62 27.15 -8.89 16.49
CA GLN A 62 28.50 -8.45 16.85
C GLN A 62 28.44 -7.41 17.97
N ARG A 63 29.23 -7.59 19.03
CA ARG A 63 29.31 -6.65 20.16
C ARG A 63 30.75 -6.18 20.39
N TRP A 64 30.91 -4.88 20.58
CA TRP A 64 32.19 -4.23 20.89
C TRP A 64 31.99 -3.48 22.20
N VAL A 65 32.75 -3.80 23.23
CA VAL A 65 32.60 -3.21 24.57
C VAL A 65 33.84 -2.39 24.91
N HIS A 66 33.66 -1.12 25.28
CA HIS A 66 34.74 -0.29 25.81
C HIS A 66 34.55 -0.03 27.30
N ASN A 67 35.48 -0.55 28.11
CA ASN A 67 35.44 -0.45 29.58
C ASN A 67 36.17 0.79 30.13
N GLY A 68 36.62 1.69 29.26
CA GLY A 68 37.33 2.90 29.69
C GLY A 68 36.42 3.89 30.43
N PRO A 69 37.02 4.78 31.24
CA PRO A 69 36.24 5.79 31.98
C PRO A 69 35.65 6.85 31.04
N GLN A 70 36.33 7.17 29.94
CA GLN A 70 35.90 8.15 28.95
C GLN A 70 35.38 7.46 27.69
N PRO A 71 34.33 8.00 27.04
CA PRO A 71 33.86 7.47 25.77
C PRO A 71 34.92 7.48 24.67
N MET A 72 34.85 6.49 23.78
CA MET A 72 35.71 6.39 22.60
C MET A 72 35.05 7.13 21.44
N GLU A 73 35.44 8.38 21.23
CA GLU A 73 34.87 9.26 20.19
C GLU A 73 35.77 9.45 18.96
N ASP A 74 37.03 9.03 19.08
CA ASP A 74 38.01 9.13 18.02
C ASP A 74 37.84 7.97 17.02
N LYS A 75 37.51 8.31 15.78
CA LYS A 75 37.27 7.34 14.69
C LYS A 75 38.50 6.48 14.40
N ASP A 76 39.71 7.02 14.59
CA ASP A 76 40.95 6.29 14.33
C ASP A 76 41.28 5.27 15.43
N LYS A 77 40.57 5.31 16.57
CA LYS A 77 40.75 4.42 17.71
C LYS A 77 39.69 3.32 17.81
N LEU A 78 38.76 3.26 16.86
CA LEU A 78 37.65 2.30 16.89
C LEU A 78 38.16 0.85 16.78
N PRO A 79 37.49 -0.12 17.41
CA PRO A 79 37.84 -1.52 17.26
C PRO A 79 37.77 -1.94 15.79
N LYS A 80 38.67 -2.84 15.39
CA LYS A 80 38.67 -3.39 14.03
C LYS A 80 37.31 -4.02 13.70
N GLY A 81 36.72 -3.62 12.58
CA GLY A 81 35.42 -4.12 12.11
C GLY A 81 34.22 -3.48 12.82
N TRP A 82 34.43 -2.51 13.71
CA TRP A 82 33.32 -1.73 14.25
C TRP A 82 32.60 -0.99 13.12
N MET A 83 31.28 -1.01 13.19
CA MET A 83 30.40 -0.35 12.24
C MET A 83 29.19 0.23 12.97
N THR A 84 28.65 1.30 12.41
CA THR A 84 27.43 1.95 12.91
C THR A 84 26.17 1.21 12.52
N ASP A 85 26.27 0.37 11.50
CA ASP A 85 25.15 -0.39 10.96
C ASP A 85 24.97 -1.67 11.78
N GLU A 86 23.72 -2.09 11.97
CA GLU A 86 23.36 -3.25 12.79
C GLU A 86 22.77 -4.32 11.88
N PRO A 87 23.59 -4.98 11.03
CA PRO A 87 23.12 -5.83 9.94
C PRO A 87 22.45 -7.11 10.43
N ASP A 88 22.67 -7.49 11.69
CA ASP A 88 22.01 -8.61 12.35
C ASP A 88 20.55 -8.31 12.74
N LEU A 89 20.14 -7.04 12.72
CA LEU A 89 18.78 -6.61 13.04
C LEU A 89 17.97 -6.37 11.78
N ASP A 90 16.66 -6.51 11.94
CA ASP A 90 15.71 -5.98 10.97
C ASP A 90 15.71 -4.44 11.03
N PRO A 91 15.89 -3.74 9.89
CA PRO A 91 15.80 -2.28 9.87
C PRO A 91 14.41 -1.77 10.27
N ASP A 92 13.37 -2.58 10.13
CA ASP A 92 11.98 -2.20 10.44
C ASP A 92 11.54 -2.61 11.86
N ASP A 93 12.31 -3.44 12.56
CA ASP A 93 12.11 -3.74 13.98
C ASP A 93 12.65 -2.60 14.86
N LEU A 94 11.87 -1.52 14.95
CA LEU A 94 12.21 -0.33 15.72
C LEU A 94 12.49 -0.65 17.20
N ASP A 95 11.82 -1.64 17.78
CA ASP A 95 12.03 -2.01 19.18
C ASP A 95 13.42 -2.62 19.38
N ALA A 96 13.82 -3.54 18.52
CA ALA A 96 15.16 -4.11 18.54
C ALA A 96 16.23 -3.05 18.25
N GLN A 97 15.98 -2.13 17.32
CA GLN A 97 16.90 -1.03 16.99
C GLN A 97 17.07 -0.05 18.16
N ILE A 98 15.98 0.35 18.81
CA ILE A 98 16.00 1.20 20.01
C ILE A 98 16.79 0.52 21.14
N GLN A 99 16.55 -0.77 21.37
CA GLN A 99 17.30 -1.50 22.39
C GLN A 99 18.78 -1.61 22.04
N ARG A 100 19.12 -1.83 20.77
CA ARG A 100 20.52 -1.85 20.30
C ARG A 100 21.21 -0.52 20.52
N CYS A 101 20.56 0.61 20.24
CA CYS A 101 21.12 1.92 20.54
C CYS A 101 21.45 2.06 22.04
N LYS A 102 20.56 1.61 22.94
CA LYS A 102 20.82 1.64 24.40
C LYS A 102 22.03 0.79 24.77
N ASP A 103 22.12 -0.43 24.26
CA ASP A 103 23.28 -1.32 24.50
C ASP A 103 24.59 -0.66 24.01
N ARG A 104 24.57 0.05 22.88
CA ARG A 104 25.74 0.73 22.31
C ARG A 104 26.18 1.96 23.08
N LEU A 105 25.22 2.68 23.68
CA LEU A 105 25.52 3.77 24.60
C LEU A 105 26.24 3.27 25.86
N GLU A 106 25.84 2.10 26.38
CA GLU A 106 26.54 1.43 27.49
C GLU A 106 27.95 0.97 27.10
N ASP A 107 28.13 0.53 25.85
CA ASP A 107 29.42 0.11 25.32
C ASP A 107 30.40 1.29 25.13
N LYS A 108 29.95 2.56 25.23
CA LYS A 108 30.76 3.80 25.22
C LYS A 108 31.68 3.99 23.99
N ILE A 109 31.28 3.46 22.84
CA ILE A 109 31.97 3.69 21.57
C ILE A 109 31.08 4.56 20.68
N MET A 110 31.56 5.74 20.31
CA MET A 110 30.84 6.74 19.50
C MET A 110 29.42 7.04 20.02
N PRO A 111 29.24 7.36 21.32
CA PRO A 111 27.90 7.49 21.93
C PRO A 111 27.00 8.48 21.18
N HIS A 112 27.53 9.63 20.74
CA HIS A 112 26.79 10.65 19.99
C HIS A 112 26.09 10.10 18.73
N VAL A 113 26.67 9.10 18.06
CA VAL A 113 26.05 8.47 16.88
C VAL A 113 24.78 7.72 17.29
N PHE A 114 24.86 6.98 18.39
CA PHE A 114 23.73 6.17 18.87
C PHE A 114 22.69 7.00 19.60
N GLU A 115 23.03 8.16 20.16
CA GLU A 115 22.07 9.15 20.67
C GLU A 115 21.19 9.68 19.52
N ILE A 116 21.80 10.10 18.40
CA ILE A 116 21.05 10.58 17.22
C ILE A 116 20.17 9.47 16.64
N LYS A 117 20.69 8.25 16.51
CA LYS A 117 19.90 7.11 16.02
C LYS A 117 18.76 6.76 16.98
N LEU A 118 19.00 6.82 18.28
CA LEU A 118 17.97 6.55 19.29
C LEU A 118 16.82 7.55 19.19
N GLU A 119 17.13 8.84 19.05
CA GLU A 119 16.13 9.89 18.87
C GLU A 119 15.30 9.66 17.58
N ASP A 120 15.96 9.34 16.47
CA ASP A 120 15.27 9.04 15.21
C ASP A 120 14.33 7.83 15.33
N PHE A 121 14.81 6.71 15.89
CA PHE A 121 13.99 5.52 16.05
C PHE A 121 12.84 5.72 17.02
N GLN A 122 13.04 6.48 18.10
CA GLN A 122 11.96 6.84 19.03
C GLN A 122 10.89 7.68 18.33
N ARG A 123 11.28 8.71 17.57
CA ARG A 123 10.35 9.53 16.77
C ARG A 123 9.55 8.67 15.79
N ARG A 124 10.23 7.81 15.02
CA ARG A 124 9.58 6.90 14.07
C ARG A 124 8.60 5.95 14.78
N LYS A 125 8.96 5.46 15.96
CA LYS A 125 8.07 4.61 16.75
C LYS A 125 6.82 5.37 17.20
N GLU A 126 6.98 6.60 17.68
CA GLU A 126 5.83 7.46 18.05
C GLU A 126 4.92 7.75 16.84
N GLU A 127 5.49 7.95 15.65
CA GLU A 127 4.72 8.11 14.41
C GLU A 127 3.94 6.83 14.06
N GLN A 128 4.57 5.65 14.17
CA GLN A 128 3.87 4.37 13.98
C GLN A 128 2.76 4.17 15.01
N ASP A 129 2.99 4.53 16.27
CA ASP A 129 2.00 4.36 17.34
C ASP A 129 0.80 5.30 17.13
N LYS A 130 1.03 6.52 16.62
CA LYS A 130 -0.05 7.44 16.20
C LYS A 130 -0.87 6.88 15.04
N LEU A 131 -0.25 6.25 14.05
CA LEU A 131 -0.97 5.61 12.93
C LEU A 131 -1.85 4.44 13.40
N LYS A 132 -1.44 3.75 14.47
CA LYS A 132 -2.16 2.62 15.06
C LYS A 132 -3.30 3.07 15.97
N GLU A 133 -3.30 4.31 16.44
CA GLU A 133 -4.28 4.81 17.40
C GLU A 133 -5.69 4.77 16.80
N GLY A 134 -6.60 4.06 17.48
CA GLY A 134 -8.00 3.89 17.02
C GLY A 134 -8.20 2.84 15.93
N GLU A 135 -7.14 2.22 15.42
CA GLU A 135 -7.20 1.18 14.39
C GLU A 135 -7.13 -0.23 14.98
N PRO A 136 -7.59 -1.27 14.24
CA PRO A 136 -7.48 -2.66 14.66
C PRO A 136 -6.02 -3.06 14.92
N LEU A 137 -5.78 -3.85 15.97
CA LEU A 137 -4.45 -4.37 16.29
C LEU A 137 -3.97 -5.39 15.26
N ASN A 138 -2.65 -5.53 15.15
CA ASN A 138 -1.96 -6.52 14.29
C ASN A 138 -2.31 -6.37 12.80
N LEU A 139 -2.32 -5.13 12.29
CA LEU A 139 -2.21 -4.87 10.86
C LEU A 139 -0.73 -4.65 10.50
N GLY A 140 -0.38 -4.81 9.22
CA GLY A 140 0.93 -4.38 8.71
C GLY A 140 1.09 -2.86 8.77
N LEU A 141 2.32 -2.38 8.87
CA LEU A 141 2.60 -0.93 8.90
C LEU A 141 2.08 -0.25 7.62
N ASP A 142 2.32 -0.87 6.48
CA ASP A 142 1.79 -0.50 5.17
C ASP A 142 0.27 -0.34 5.16
N VAL A 143 -0.45 -1.24 5.84
CA VAL A 143 -1.90 -1.15 6.00
C VAL A 143 -2.29 0.05 6.87
N TYR A 144 -1.59 0.31 7.98
CA TYR A 144 -1.87 1.50 8.81
C TYR A 144 -1.64 2.80 8.05
N GLU A 145 -0.51 2.92 7.35
CA GLU A 145 -0.19 4.07 6.50
C GLU A 145 -1.26 4.26 5.42
N ARG A 146 -1.70 3.16 4.81
CA ARG A 146 -2.73 3.21 3.77
C ARG A 146 -4.09 3.62 4.31
N ILE A 147 -4.50 3.11 5.48
CA ILE A 147 -5.73 3.54 6.17
C ILE A 147 -5.67 5.05 6.44
N ASN A 148 -4.56 5.56 6.97
CA ASN A 148 -4.39 7.00 7.23
C ASN A 148 -4.51 7.83 5.94
N ALA A 149 -3.88 7.40 4.84
CA ALA A 149 -4.02 8.06 3.54
C ALA A 149 -5.46 8.06 3.03
N LEU A 150 -6.18 6.94 3.17
CA LEU A 150 -7.59 6.81 2.77
C LEU A 150 -8.52 7.67 3.64
N GLU A 151 -8.25 7.78 4.95
CA GLU A 151 -8.97 8.69 5.85
C GLU A 151 -8.79 10.16 5.43
N MET A 152 -7.56 10.56 5.07
CA MET A 152 -7.29 11.91 4.54
C MET A 152 -8.03 12.19 3.23
N ILE A 153 -8.13 11.20 2.33
CA ILE A 153 -8.93 11.29 1.10
C ILE A 153 -10.42 11.38 1.43
N ARG A 154 -10.93 10.54 2.35
CA ARG A 154 -12.34 10.56 2.75
C ARG A 154 -12.73 11.91 3.32
N TYR A 155 -11.95 12.42 4.27
CA TYR A 155 -12.17 13.70 4.92
C TYR A 155 -12.15 14.86 3.91
N SER A 156 -11.22 14.82 2.96
CA SER A 156 -11.12 15.76 1.85
C SER A 156 -12.40 15.88 1.02
N PHE A 157 -13.06 14.75 0.72
CA PHE A 157 -14.36 14.75 0.03
C PHE A 157 -15.52 15.16 0.94
N GLU A 158 -15.57 14.64 2.17
CA GLU A 158 -16.68 14.88 3.11
C GLU A 158 -16.77 16.35 3.55
N GLU A 159 -15.63 17.03 3.69
CA GLU A 159 -15.56 18.46 4.01
C GLU A 159 -15.71 19.37 2.79
N GLY A 160 -15.87 18.80 1.59
CA GLY A 160 -15.97 19.57 0.35
C GLY A 160 -14.70 20.33 -0.02
N LYS A 161 -13.52 19.92 0.48
CA LYS A 161 -12.22 20.49 0.06
C LYS A 161 -11.92 20.15 -1.39
N TYR A 162 -12.39 19.00 -1.85
CA TYR A 162 -12.35 18.56 -3.23
C TYR A 162 -13.73 18.06 -3.66
N ASP A 163 -14.12 18.36 -4.90
CA ASP A 163 -15.32 17.78 -5.49
C ASP A 163 -15.07 16.31 -5.83
N ASP A 164 -16.03 15.45 -5.50
CA ASP A 164 -15.99 14.03 -5.87
C ASP A 164 -16.52 13.83 -7.29
N THR A 165 -15.99 14.58 -8.26
CA THR A 165 -16.45 14.60 -9.66
C THR A 165 -16.45 13.19 -10.27
N TYR A 166 -15.49 12.36 -9.83
CA TYR A 166 -15.27 10.99 -10.28
C TYR A 166 -15.88 9.95 -9.35
N GLU A 167 -16.72 10.31 -8.38
CA GLU A 167 -17.50 9.38 -7.54
C GLU A 167 -16.64 8.31 -6.82
N GLN A 168 -15.50 8.71 -6.27
CA GLN A 168 -14.52 7.85 -5.59
C GLN A 168 -14.82 7.62 -4.11
N LEU A 169 -15.60 8.49 -3.47
CA LEU A 169 -15.91 8.36 -2.04
C LEU A 169 -16.48 6.98 -1.64
N PRO A 170 -17.38 6.34 -2.43
CA PRO A 170 -17.82 4.97 -2.15
C PRO A 170 -16.68 3.93 -2.13
N ASN A 171 -15.70 4.05 -3.03
CA ASN A 171 -14.55 3.15 -3.07
C ASN A 171 -13.68 3.35 -1.83
N VAL A 172 -13.37 4.60 -1.49
CA VAL A 172 -12.56 4.95 -0.30
C VAL A 172 -13.19 4.38 0.98
N LYS A 173 -14.50 4.55 1.17
CA LYS A 173 -15.23 3.99 2.33
C LYS A 173 -15.15 2.47 2.39
N SER A 174 -15.25 1.81 1.24
CA SER A 174 -15.26 0.35 1.16
C SER A 174 -13.85 -0.24 1.36
N LEU A 175 -12.81 0.45 0.88
CA LEU A 175 -11.42 0.12 1.15
C LEU A 175 -11.07 0.23 2.63
N LEU A 176 -11.46 1.34 3.27
CA LEU A 176 -11.30 1.51 4.73
C LEU A 176 -11.94 0.37 5.50
N ALA A 177 -13.18 0.00 5.15
CA ALA A 177 -13.87 -1.12 5.77
C ALA A 177 -13.13 -2.44 5.56
N ALA A 178 -12.65 -2.72 4.34
CA ALA A 178 -11.97 -3.97 4.01
C ALA A 178 -10.61 -4.12 4.70
N TYR A 179 -9.82 -3.04 4.83
CA TYR A 179 -8.57 -3.09 5.59
C TYR A 179 -8.83 -3.28 7.09
N ARG A 180 -9.79 -2.54 7.66
CA ARG A 180 -10.14 -2.64 9.08
C ARG A 180 -10.74 -4.00 9.45
N SER A 181 -11.50 -4.63 8.54
CA SER A 181 -12.01 -6.00 8.73
C SER A 181 -10.96 -7.08 8.49
N LYS A 182 -9.77 -6.73 7.98
CA LYS A 182 -8.72 -7.65 7.53
C LYS A 182 -9.12 -8.52 6.33
N ASP A 183 -10.19 -8.15 5.63
CA ASP A 183 -10.60 -8.80 4.36
C ASP A 183 -9.72 -8.36 3.18
N LEU A 184 -8.99 -7.27 3.35
CA LEU A 184 -7.95 -6.78 2.47
C LEU A 184 -6.67 -6.56 3.29
N THR A 185 -5.54 -6.90 2.69
CA THR A 185 -4.20 -6.59 3.20
C THR A 185 -3.38 -6.04 2.04
N TRP A 186 -2.31 -5.31 2.36
CA TRP A 186 -1.43 -4.75 1.35
C TRP A 186 -0.39 -5.82 0.97
N LEU A 187 -0.32 -6.15 -0.32
CA LEU A 187 0.61 -7.13 -0.85
C LEU A 187 1.35 -6.49 -2.02
N PRO A 188 2.61 -6.07 -1.84
CA PRO A 188 3.38 -5.43 -2.90
C PRO A 188 3.36 -6.24 -4.21
N GLY A 189 3.02 -5.55 -5.30
CA GLY A 189 2.90 -6.16 -6.63
C GLY A 189 1.55 -6.79 -6.96
N LEU A 190 0.60 -6.83 -6.00
CA LEU A 190 -0.78 -7.22 -6.26
C LEU A 190 -1.73 -6.03 -6.12
N VAL A 191 -2.75 -6.01 -6.97
CA VAL A 191 -3.80 -5.00 -7.00
C VAL A 191 -5.17 -5.60 -6.77
N THR A 192 -6.11 -4.78 -6.32
CA THR A 192 -7.54 -5.06 -6.36
C THR A 192 -8.29 -3.97 -7.12
N TYR A 193 -9.22 -4.37 -7.98
CA TYR A 193 -10.09 -3.45 -8.71
C TYR A 193 -11.38 -3.22 -7.93
N TRP A 194 -11.83 -1.97 -7.90
CA TRP A 194 -13.04 -1.56 -7.20
C TRP A 194 -13.90 -0.69 -8.10
N SER A 195 -15.22 -0.86 -8.01
CA SER A 195 -16.17 0.06 -8.62
C SER A 195 -17.35 0.36 -7.72
N LYS A 196 -17.64 1.65 -7.53
CA LYS A 196 -18.80 2.16 -6.79
C LYS A 196 -18.98 1.49 -5.42
N GLY A 197 -17.86 1.31 -4.70
CA GLY A 197 -17.80 0.68 -3.38
C GLY A 197 -17.82 -0.85 -3.39
N LYS A 198 -17.66 -1.51 -4.55
CA LYS A 198 -17.61 -2.97 -4.65
C LYS A 198 -16.25 -3.44 -5.13
N ARG A 199 -15.68 -4.41 -4.42
CA ARG A 199 -14.50 -5.14 -4.88
C ARG A 199 -14.88 -6.00 -6.08
N LEU A 200 -14.14 -5.87 -7.17
CA LEU A 200 -14.36 -6.61 -8.42
C LEU A 200 -13.52 -7.88 -8.49
N CYS A 201 -12.39 -7.94 -7.79
CA CYS A 201 -11.50 -9.09 -7.78
C CYS A 201 -10.78 -9.29 -6.44
N GLU A 202 -10.34 -10.52 -6.18
CA GLU A 202 -9.29 -10.81 -5.21
C GLU A 202 -7.94 -10.22 -5.66
N PRO A 203 -6.97 -10.02 -4.74
CA PRO A 203 -5.67 -9.49 -5.08
C PRO A 203 -4.97 -10.29 -6.18
N ARG A 204 -4.49 -9.59 -7.22
CA ARG A 204 -3.88 -10.19 -8.41
C ARG A 204 -2.85 -9.25 -9.07
N PRO A 205 -1.92 -9.75 -9.89
CA PRO A 205 -0.97 -8.89 -10.60
C PRO A 205 -1.69 -7.86 -11.46
N LEU A 206 -1.10 -6.66 -11.57
CA LEU A 206 -1.60 -5.65 -12.48
C LEU A 206 -1.39 -6.08 -13.94
N ASP A 207 -2.48 -6.29 -14.67
CA ASP A 207 -2.50 -6.44 -16.13
C ASP A 207 -3.28 -5.24 -16.72
N TRP A 208 -2.64 -4.50 -17.63
CA TRP A 208 -3.22 -3.29 -18.23
C TRP A 208 -4.42 -3.57 -19.13
N ASP A 209 -4.42 -4.69 -19.84
CA ASP A 209 -5.56 -5.08 -20.68
C ASP A 209 -6.74 -5.47 -19.79
N GLU A 210 -6.47 -6.14 -18.66
CA GLU A 210 -7.50 -6.49 -17.67
C GLU A 210 -8.10 -5.25 -17.01
N PHE A 211 -7.25 -4.32 -16.58
CA PHE A 211 -7.65 -3.03 -16.04
C PHE A 211 -8.60 -2.31 -17.01
N GLU A 212 -8.24 -2.21 -18.29
CA GLU A 212 -9.08 -1.54 -19.28
C GLU A 212 -10.40 -2.25 -19.52
N ALA A 213 -10.39 -3.57 -19.60
CA ALA A 213 -11.62 -4.36 -19.77
C ALA A 213 -12.57 -4.14 -18.59
N LEU A 214 -12.08 -4.27 -17.35
CA LEU A 214 -12.87 -4.09 -16.13
C LEU A 214 -13.36 -2.65 -15.95
N SER A 215 -12.50 -1.67 -16.27
CA SER A 215 -12.85 -0.25 -16.24
C SER A 215 -14.00 0.03 -17.22
N ARG A 216 -13.88 -0.40 -18.48
CA ARG A 216 -14.95 -0.21 -19.49
C ARG A 216 -16.27 -0.86 -19.07
N ALA A 217 -16.24 -2.09 -18.57
CA ALA A 217 -17.44 -2.80 -18.13
C ALA A 217 -18.11 -2.18 -16.91
N SER A 218 -17.34 -1.45 -16.08
CA SER A 218 -17.83 -0.82 -14.85
C SER A 218 -18.23 0.65 -15.03
N ASN A 219 -18.26 1.16 -16.26
CA ASN A 219 -18.42 2.59 -16.55
C ASN A 219 -17.30 3.44 -15.90
N GLY A 220 -16.05 3.03 -16.15
CA GLY A 220 -14.87 3.43 -15.41
C GLY A 220 -14.46 4.90 -15.50
N GLU A 221 -15.16 5.72 -16.28
CA GLU A 221 -15.06 7.18 -16.21
C GLU A 221 -15.41 7.71 -14.81
N LYS A 222 -16.23 6.95 -14.04
CA LYS A 222 -16.60 7.32 -12.67
C LYS A 222 -16.65 6.12 -11.74
N GLY A 223 -16.09 6.32 -10.57
CA GLY A 223 -16.15 5.42 -9.45
C GLY A 223 -15.38 4.13 -9.68
N PHE A 224 -14.35 4.11 -10.54
CA PHE A 224 -13.42 3.00 -10.67
C PHE A 224 -12.11 3.32 -9.96
N TRP A 225 -11.57 2.34 -9.24
CA TRP A 225 -10.38 2.49 -8.41
C TRP A 225 -9.49 1.25 -8.54
N VAL A 226 -8.17 1.46 -8.59
CA VAL A 226 -7.16 0.40 -8.50
C VAL A 226 -6.41 0.59 -7.20
N GLU A 227 -6.55 -0.38 -6.30
CA GLU A 227 -5.85 -0.39 -5.02
C GLU A 227 -4.63 -1.30 -5.10
N GLY A 228 -3.51 -0.93 -4.46
CA GLY A 228 -2.28 -1.73 -4.47
C GLY A 228 -1.23 -1.28 -5.49
N VAL A 229 -1.47 -0.18 -6.21
CA VAL A 229 -0.47 0.41 -7.10
C VAL A 229 0.55 1.18 -6.24
N SER A 230 1.74 0.62 -6.09
CA SER A 230 2.90 1.36 -5.58
C SER A 230 3.38 2.35 -6.65
N ILE A 231 3.64 3.60 -6.25
CA ILE A 231 4.33 4.61 -7.08
C ILE A 231 5.81 4.56 -6.72
#